data_AF-A0A6L3NIJ1-F1
#
_entry.id   AF-A0A6L3NIJ1-F1
#
_cell.length_a   1.000
_cell.length_b   1.000
_cell.length_c   1.000
_cell.angle_alpha   90.00
_cell.angle_beta   90.00
_cell.angle_gamma   90.00
#
_symmetry.space_group_name_H-M   'P 1'
#
loop_
_entity.id
_entity.type
_entity.pdbx_description
1 polymer ?
#
loop_
_entity_poly.entity_id
_entity_poly.type
_entity_poly.pdbx_seq_one_letter_code
_entity_poly.pdbx_strand_id
1 'polypeptide(L)'
;GSICGYANLVYVGAGANLQGEGTLRNGLIAMLLIVPVFLYRHYWQDRGRFPAQMQRDMELEMPKRAMWLNLMPYAALVGAALTIGVSYYLAWGR
;
A
#
# COMPACT_ATOMS: atom_id res chain seq x y z
N GLY A 1 -0.82 11.90 -12.43
CA GLY A 1 -1.31 12.03 -11.03
C GLY A 1 -0.28 11.73 -9.96
N SER A 2 0.83 11.05 -10.29
CA SER A 2 1.78 10.52 -9.29
C SER A 2 2.37 11.60 -8.36
N ILE A 3 2.76 12.75 -8.90
CA ILE A 3 3.32 13.87 -8.12
C ILE A 3 2.32 14.35 -7.06
N CYS A 4 1.05 14.57 -7.43
CA CYS A 4 0.01 14.97 -6.48
C CYS A 4 -0.23 13.88 -5.42
N GLY A 5 -0.10 12.60 -5.79
CA GLY A 5 -0.17 11.48 -4.85
C GLY A 5 0.94 11.54 -3.80
N TYR A 6 2.19 11.81 -4.20
CA TYR A 6 3.29 11.97 -3.25
C TYR A 6 3.14 13.22 -2.39
N ALA A 7 2.65 14.34 -2.93
CA ALA A 7 2.33 15.51 -2.13
C ALA A 7 1.27 15.20 -1.05
N ASN A 8 0.26 14.41 -1.38
CA ASN A 8 -0.73 13.93 -0.40
C ASN A 8 -0.09 13.07 0.70
N LEU A 9 0.85 12.18 0.35
CA LEU A 9 1.58 11.36 1.33
C LEU A 9 2.41 12.20 2.32
N VAL A 10 2.95 13.34 1.89
CA VAL A 10 3.63 14.28 2.79
C VAL A 10 2.66 14.80 3.86
N TYR A 11 1.42 15.14 3.49
CA TYR A 11 0.41 15.57 4.46
C TYR A 11 0.01 14.44 5.42
N VAL A 12 -0.05 13.20 4.94
CA VAL A 12 -0.31 12.02 5.80
C VAL A 12 0.78 11.86 6.86
N GLY A 13 2.05 11.98 6.49
CA GLY A 13 3.16 11.87 7.44
C GLY A 13 3.29 13.06 8.38
N ALA A 14 3.11 14.28 7.90
CA ALA A 14 3.12 15.48 8.75
C ALA A 14 1.93 15.52 9.73
N GLY A 15 0.75 15.08 9.28
CA GLY A 15 -0.49 15.04 10.07
C GLY A 15 -0.65 13.81 10.97
N ALA A 16 0.31 12.89 10.94
CA ALA A 16 0.27 11.57 11.54
C ALA A 16 -0.06 11.52 13.05
N ASN A 17 0.24 12.57 13.80
CA ASN A 17 0.04 12.65 15.25
C ASN A 17 -0.91 13.80 15.64
N LEU A 18 -1.59 14.46 14.69
CA LEU A 18 -2.50 15.59 14.99
C LEU A 18 -3.71 15.17 15.83
N GLN A 19 -4.20 13.94 15.66
CA GLN A 19 -5.36 13.40 16.40
C GLN A 19 -4.96 12.66 17.70
N GLY A 20 -3.67 12.63 18.04
CA GLY A 20 -3.13 11.91 19.19
C GLY A 20 -1.86 11.15 18.86
N GLU A 21 -1.03 10.91 19.89
CA GLU A 21 0.24 10.21 19.75
C GLU A 21 0.03 8.77 19.26
N GLY A 22 0.73 8.39 18.18
CA GLY A 22 0.68 7.04 17.62
C GLY A 22 -0.53 6.76 16.73
N THR A 23 -1.28 7.79 16.31
CA THR A 23 -2.44 7.63 15.40
C THR A 23 -2.05 6.93 14.09
N LEU A 24 -0.90 7.29 13.50
CA LEU A 24 -0.37 6.61 12.30
C LEU A 24 -0.14 5.10 12.52
N ARG A 25 0.45 4.73 13.66
CA ARG A 25 0.70 3.32 14.01
C ARG A 25 -0.61 2.57 14.21
N ASN A 26 -1.55 3.17 14.93
CA ASN A 26 -2.85 2.55 15.21
C ASN A 26 -3.66 2.38 13.92
N GLY A 27 -3.64 3.38 13.02
CA GLY A 27 -4.26 3.30 11.71
C GLY A 27 -3.61 2.23 10.82
N LEU A 28 -2.27 2.13 10.84
CA LEU A 28 -1.55 1.09 10.11
C LEU A 28 -1.93 -0.31 10.61
N ILE A 29 -1.97 -0.52 11.93
CA ILE A 29 -2.38 -1.80 12.53
C ILE A 29 -3.84 -2.12 12.14
N ALA A 30 -4.75 -1.16 12.24
CA ALA A 30 -6.14 -1.33 11.85
C ALA A 30 -6.28 -1.71 10.37
N MET A 31 -5.48 -1.09 9.49
CA MET A 31 -5.42 -1.45 8.08
C MET A 31 -4.85 -2.86 7.91
N LEU A 32 -3.79 -3.23 8.62
CA LEU A 32 -3.15 -4.55 8.52
C LEU A 32 -4.07 -5.69 8.98
N LEU A 33 -5.00 -5.42 9.90
CA LEU A 33 -6.04 -6.37 10.31
C LEU A 33 -6.98 -6.77 9.16
N ILE A 34 -7.02 -6.04 8.04
CA ILE A 34 -7.78 -6.46 6.86
C ILE A 34 -7.15 -7.67 6.17
N VAL A 35 -5.82 -7.82 6.25
CA VAL A 35 -5.06 -8.88 5.58
C VAL A 35 -5.48 -10.28 6.04
N PRO A 36 -5.55 -10.61 7.35
CA PRO A 36 -6.00 -11.93 7.78
C PRO A 36 -7.47 -12.22 7.41
N VAL A 37 -8.32 -11.19 7.38
CA VAL A 37 -9.72 -11.33 6.92
C VAL A 37 -9.76 -11.71 5.44
N PHE A 38 -8.96 -11.04 4.61
CA PHE A 38 -8.81 -11.39 3.20
C PHE A 38 -8.19 -12.77 2.99
N LEU A 39 -7.20 -13.14 3.81
CA LEU A 39 -6.58 -14.47 3.76
C LEU A 39 -7.63 -15.55 4.07
N TYR A 40 -8.38 -15.39 5.16
CA TYR A 40 -9.45 -16.31 5.52
C TYR A 40 -10.48 -16.42 4.39
N ARG A 41 -10.97 -15.30 3.86
CA ARG A 41 -11.91 -15.30 2.74
C ARG A 41 -11.33 -15.99 1.49
N HIS A 42 -10.10 -15.65 1.10
CA HIS A 42 -9.50 -16.15 -0.12
C HIS A 42 -9.19 -17.66 -0.06
N TYR A 43 -8.64 -18.14 1.04
CA TYR A 43 -8.24 -19.55 1.17
C TYR A 43 -9.39 -20.44 1.63
N TRP A 44 -10.28 -19.95 2.50
CA TRP A 44 -11.38 -20.75 3.04
C TRP A 44 -12.66 -20.66 2.20
N GLN A 45 -13.12 -19.45 1.86
CA GLN A 45 -14.37 -19.25 1.11
C GLN A 45 -14.15 -19.41 -0.40
N ASP A 46 -13.14 -18.72 -0.95
CA ASP A 46 -12.87 -18.72 -2.40
C ASP A 46 -12.01 -19.92 -2.83
N ARG A 47 -11.55 -20.77 -1.89
CA ARG A 47 -10.76 -22.00 -2.12
C ARG A 47 -9.53 -21.76 -3.01
N GLY A 48 -8.95 -20.57 -2.92
CA GLY A 48 -7.81 -20.15 -3.74
C GLY A 48 -8.13 -19.90 -5.21
N ARG A 49 -9.42 -19.76 -5.59
CA ARG A 49 -9.84 -19.47 -6.97
C ARG A 49 -10.51 -18.11 -7.04
N PHE A 50 -9.91 -17.20 -7.82
CA PHE A 50 -10.57 -15.97 -8.19
C PHE A 50 -11.79 -16.25 -9.09
N PRO A 51 -12.85 -15.44 -9.07
CA PRO A 51 -14.03 -15.62 -9.93
C PRO A 51 -13.67 -15.66 -11.42
N ALA A 52 -14.41 -16.44 -12.21
CA ALA A 52 -14.11 -16.67 -13.63
C ALA A 52 -14.18 -15.41 -14.53
N GLN A 53 -14.82 -14.33 -14.07
CA GLN A 53 -14.77 -13.02 -14.73
C GLN A 53 -13.44 -12.31 -14.42
N MET A 54 -13.01 -12.32 -13.16
CA MET A 54 -11.74 -11.72 -12.72
C MET A 54 -10.53 -12.41 -13.37
N GLN A 55 -10.60 -13.73 -13.57
CA GLN A 55 -9.57 -14.49 -14.29
C GLN A 55 -9.51 -14.17 -15.79
N ARG A 56 -10.62 -13.71 -16.40
CA ARG A 56 -10.67 -13.31 -17.81
C ARG A 56 -10.17 -11.89 -18.02
N ASP A 57 -10.44 -11.00 -17.05
CA ASP A 57 -9.95 -9.61 -17.08
C ASP A 57 -8.46 -9.51 -16.71
N MET A 58 -7.96 -10.45 -15.89
CA MET A 58 -6.53 -10.75 -15.79
C MET A 58 -6.13 -11.50 -17.07
N GLU A 59 -5.97 -10.81 -18.19
CA GLU A 59 -5.30 -11.37 -19.37
C GLU A 59 -3.90 -11.88 -18.95
N LEU A 60 -3.81 -13.16 -18.62
CA LEU A 60 -2.61 -13.84 -18.08
C LEU A 60 -1.47 -13.94 -19.11
N GLU A 61 -1.61 -13.33 -20.28
CA GLU A 61 -0.50 -13.05 -21.17
C GLU A 61 0.30 -11.89 -20.58
N MET A 62 1.08 -12.16 -19.53
CA MET A 62 2.12 -11.22 -19.12
C MET A 62 3.04 -11.02 -20.32
N PRO A 63 3.05 -9.84 -20.98
CA PRO A 63 4.06 -9.59 -21.99
C PRO A 63 5.41 -9.75 -21.31
N LYS A 64 6.38 -10.41 -21.95
CA LYS A 64 7.76 -10.52 -21.45
C LYS A 64 8.31 -9.10 -21.22
N ARG A 65 8.08 -8.57 -20.03
CA ARG A 65 8.58 -7.27 -19.59
C ARG A 65 10.01 -7.47 -19.13
N ALA A 66 10.86 -6.49 -19.45
CA ALA A 66 12.20 -6.42 -18.90
C ALA A 66 12.12 -6.48 -17.36
N MET A 67 13.03 -7.22 -16.73
CA MET A 67 13.04 -7.46 -15.28
C MET A 67 12.92 -6.16 -14.46
N TRP A 68 13.50 -5.06 -14.94
CA TRP A 68 13.41 -3.73 -14.32
C TRP A 68 11.99 -3.15 -14.23
N LEU A 69 11.12 -3.42 -15.22
CA LEU A 69 9.73 -2.95 -15.17
C LEU A 69 8.91 -3.68 -14.10
N ASN A 70 9.28 -4.92 -13.76
CA ASN A 70 8.64 -5.65 -12.65
C ASN A 70 9.05 -5.06 -11.29
N LEU A 71 10.19 -4.37 -11.20
CA LEU A 71 10.67 -3.76 -9.96
C LEU A 71 10.08 -2.37 -9.70
N MET A 72 9.69 -1.63 -10.74
CA MET A 72 9.09 -0.29 -10.64
C MET A 72 7.94 -0.16 -9.62
N PRO A 73 6.96 -1.08 -9.54
CA PRO A 73 5.89 -0.97 -8.53
C PRO A 73 6.44 -1.10 -7.10
N TYR A 74 7.44 -1.95 -6.87
CA TYR A 74 8.07 -2.09 -5.56
C TYR A 74 8.87 -0.83 -5.19
N ALA A 75 9.60 -0.26 -6.15
CA ALA A 75 10.31 1.00 -5.95
C ALA A 75 9.36 2.14 -5.60
N ALA A 76 8.18 2.20 -6.23
CA ALA A 76 7.15 3.19 -5.91
C ALA A 76 6.61 3.02 -4.49
N LEU A 77 6.39 1.78 -4.01
CA LEU A 77 5.96 1.52 -2.63
C LEU A 77 7.02 1.96 -1.61
N VAL A 78 8.30 1.68 -1.88
CA VAL A 78 9.41 2.14 -1.03
C VAL A 78 9.49 3.65 -1.00
N GLY A 79 9.38 4.31 -2.17
CA GLY A 79 9.34 5.77 -2.25
C GLY A 79 8.18 6.38 -1.46
N ALA A 80 7.00 5.75 -1.49
CA ALA A 80 5.85 6.19 -0.72
C ALA A 80 6.11 6.09 0.79
N ALA A 81 6.63 4.95 1.25
CA ALA A 81 6.98 4.74 2.66
C ALA A 81 8.03 5.74 3.15
N LEU A 82 9.09 5.98 2.36
CA LEU A 82 10.12 6.98 2.66
C LEU A 82 9.52 8.40 2.74
N THR A 83 8.62 8.76 1.83
CA THR A 83 7.95 10.07 1.83
C THR A 83 7.19 10.32 3.13
N ILE A 84 6.42 9.31 3.59
CA ILE A 84 5.68 9.37 4.85
C ILE A 84 6.66 9.43 6.04
N GLY A 85 7.71 8.59 6.05
CA GLY A 85 8.68 8.54 7.14
C GLY A 85 9.49 9.83 7.31
N VAL A 86 9.95 10.42 6.21
CA VAL A 86 10.71 11.69 6.23
C VAL A 86 9.82 12.85 6.68
N SER A 87 8.60 12.94 6.16
CA SER A 87 7.65 14.00 6.57
C SER A 87 7.23 13.87 8.04
N TYR A 88 7.04 12.64 8.52
CA TYR A 88 6.82 12.36 9.94
C TYR A 88 7.98 12.83 10.82
N TYR A 89 9.21 12.43 10.48
CA TYR A 89 10.42 12.81 11.23
C TYR A 89 10.62 14.33 11.25
N LEU A 90 10.42 15.02 10.13
CA LEU A 90 10.57 16.47 10.06
C LEU A 90 9.51 17.24 10.86
N ALA A 91 8.30 16.69 10.99
CA ALA A 91 7.18 17.34 11.68
C ALA A 91 7.19 17.08 13.19
N TRP A 92 7.54 15.86 13.62
CA TRP A 92 7.39 15.42 15.01
C TRP A 92 8.70 14.99 15.69
N GLY A 93 9.80 14.89 14.96
CA GLY A 93 11.12 14.54 15.49
C GLY A 93 11.94 15.72 16.01
N ARG A 94 11.31 16.88 16.25
CA ARG A 94 11.94 18.06 16.88
C ARG A 94 11.38 18.25 18.29
#